data_AF-A0A7S2LPG3-F1
#
_entry.id   AF-A0A7S2LPG3-F1
#
_cell.length_a   1.000
_cell.length_b   1.000
_cell.length_c   1.000
_cell.angle_alpha   90.00
_cell.angle_beta   90.00
_cell.angle_gamma   90.00
#
_symmetry.space_group_name_H-M   'P 1'
#
loop_
_entity.id
_entity.type
_entity.pdbx_description
1 polymer ?
#
loop_
_entity_poly.entity_id
_entity_poly.type
_entity_poly.pdbx_seq_one_letter_code
_entity_poly.pdbx_strand_id
1 'polypeptide(L)'
;MKRFVLTFRPFEFFLCYHREAAQCMARLLKLHLSEHKLATRKVFLDSDDLLDLPGLVSNIQEKTDIVVVIMTSQTFMRPWCLGEIATAHRNVGVVKLVPVATADARMPNEDFIADLAQVVPGVMSLAQHGLAVDGMQRALRWLVGLPRLKLQEPITNALMDCLCAQLFGARKALADGETTVEQPTGSTRTSWRAAGIEDVIVASSTSAEAASVGCILEKLLVP
;
A
#
# COMPACT_ATOMS: atom_id res chain seq x y z
N MET A 1 28.60 -25.07 6.50
CA MET A 1 28.62 -23.67 7.01
C MET A 1 27.93 -22.79 5.97
N LYS A 2 26.63 -22.48 6.12
CA LYS A 2 25.89 -21.63 5.17
C LYS A 2 26.26 -20.18 5.45
N ARG A 3 27.03 -19.53 4.57
CA ARG A 3 27.30 -18.09 4.61
C ARG A 3 26.00 -17.36 4.30
N PHE A 4 25.39 -16.73 5.30
CA PHE A 4 24.34 -15.75 5.06
C PHE A 4 24.99 -14.48 4.52
N VAL A 5 24.92 -14.28 3.20
CA VAL A 5 25.19 -12.97 2.61
C VAL A 5 23.97 -12.13 2.93
N LEU A 6 24.10 -11.17 3.85
CA LEU A 6 23.07 -10.16 4.07
C LEU A 6 23.07 -9.24 2.85
N THR A 7 22.15 -9.47 1.92
CA THR A 7 21.93 -8.58 0.78
C THR A 7 21.28 -7.30 1.27
N PHE A 8 21.95 -6.17 1.07
CA PHE A 8 21.41 -4.86 1.41
C PHE A 8 20.20 -4.54 0.52
N ARG A 9 19.04 -4.30 1.14
CA ARG A 9 17.82 -3.87 0.46
C ARG A 9 17.64 -2.36 0.66
N PRO A 10 17.63 -1.52 -0.39
CA PRO A 10 17.51 -0.08 -0.24
C PRO A 10 16.10 0.40 0.12
N PHE A 11 15.06 -0.42 -0.13
CA PHE A 11 13.67 -0.08 0.15
C PHE A 11 13.15 -0.88 1.33
N GLU A 12 12.61 -0.18 2.32
CA GLU A 12 11.89 -0.84 3.39
C GLU A 12 10.47 -1.21 2.97
N PHE A 13 9.79 -0.25 2.34
CA PHE A 13 8.42 -0.43 1.87
C PHE A 13 8.36 -0.24 0.36
N PHE A 14 7.58 -1.08 -0.29
CA PHE A 14 7.10 -0.92 -1.65
C PHE A 14 5.60 -0.74 -1.59
N LEU A 15 5.06 0.33 -2.19
CA LEU A 15 3.62 0.58 -2.23
C LEU A 15 3.02 0.06 -3.53
N CYS A 16 2.25 -1.02 -3.44
CA CYS A 16 1.44 -1.60 -4.52
C CYS A 16 0.04 -0.95 -4.48
N TYR A 17 -0.37 -0.29 -5.56
CA TYR A 17 -1.63 0.45 -5.59
C TYR A 17 -2.19 0.63 -7.01
N HIS A 18 -3.50 0.86 -7.09
CA HIS A 18 -4.16 1.28 -8.33
C HIS A 18 -3.95 2.77 -8.56
N ARG A 19 -3.28 3.16 -9.65
CA ARG A 19 -2.90 4.55 -9.92
C ARG A 19 -4.08 5.51 -9.84
N GLU A 20 -5.19 5.22 -10.51
CA GLU A 20 -6.30 6.19 -10.56
C GLU A 20 -7.17 6.20 -9.30
N ALA A 21 -7.10 5.15 -8.47
CA ALA A 21 -8.01 4.99 -7.33
C ALA A 21 -7.35 5.27 -5.97
N ALA A 22 -6.01 5.27 -5.92
CA ALA A 22 -5.27 5.33 -4.66
C ALA A 22 -3.94 6.10 -4.75
N GLN A 23 -3.73 6.92 -5.78
CA GLN A 23 -2.44 7.61 -5.97
C GLN A 23 -2.19 8.66 -4.88
N CYS A 24 -3.19 9.45 -4.53
CA CYS A 24 -3.05 10.45 -3.47
C CYS A 24 -2.85 9.77 -2.12
N MET A 25 -3.59 8.70 -1.83
CA MET A 25 -3.38 7.94 -0.59
C MET A 25 -2.02 7.26 -0.53
N ALA A 26 -1.54 6.67 -1.64
CA ALA A 26 -0.20 6.08 -1.71
C ALA A 26 0.89 7.13 -1.51
N ARG A 27 0.71 8.35 -2.07
CA ARG A 27 1.61 9.48 -1.87
C ARG A 27 1.62 9.94 -0.41
N LEU A 28 0.45 10.10 0.21
CA LEU A 28 0.32 10.48 1.60
C LEU A 28 1.01 9.45 2.51
N LEU A 29 0.73 8.16 2.30
CA LEU A 29 1.37 7.08 3.04
C LEU A 29 2.89 7.08 2.87
N LYS A 30 3.39 7.33 1.65
CA LYS A 30 4.84 7.46 1.40
C LYS A 30 5.45 8.59 2.22
N LEU A 31 4.80 9.75 2.30
CA LEU A 31 5.29 10.89 3.09
C LEU A 31 5.40 10.49 4.57
N HIS A 32 4.32 9.97 5.16
CA HIS A 32 4.33 9.55 6.56
C HIS A 32 5.35 8.44 6.83
N LEU A 33 5.43 7.41 5.98
CA LEU A 33 6.42 6.34 6.16
C LEU A 33 7.86 6.86 6.06
N SER A 34 8.13 7.85 5.21
CA SER A 34 9.47 8.42 5.05
C SER A 34 9.86 9.34 6.21
N GLU A 35 8.90 10.04 6.81
CA GLU A 35 9.11 10.95 7.95
C GLU A 35 9.06 10.23 9.30
N HIS A 36 8.54 9.00 9.34
CA HIS A 36 8.38 8.27 10.59
C HIS A 36 9.73 7.95 11.24
N LYS A 37 9.83 8.18 12.55
CA LYS A 37 11.07 8.00 13.34
C LYS A 37 11.74 6.61 13.28
N LEU A 38 11.00 5.58 12.86
CA LEU A 38 11.51 4.20 12.71
C LEU A 38 11.99 3.89 11.29
N ALA A 39 11.80 4.80 10.35
CA ALA A 39 12.26 4.66 8.98
C ALA A 39 13.79 4.68 8.95
N THR A 40 14.39 3.65 8.36
CA THR A 40 15.84 3.57 8.19
C THR A 40 16.26 3.54 6.73
N ARG A 41 15.29 3.36 5.82
CA ARG A 41 15.48 3.18 4.39
C ARG A 41 14.32 3.79 3.60
N LYS A 42 14.46 3.80 2.28
CA LYS A 42 13.53 4.49 1.38
C LYS A 42 12.19 3.75 1.26
N VAL A 43 11.16 4.50 0.88
CA VAL A 43 9.85 3.98 0.46
C VAL A 43 9.77 4.07 -1.06
N PHE A 44 9.59 2.93 -1.72
CA PHE A 44 9.43 2.86 -3.16
C PHE A 44 7.96 3.03 -3.55
N LEU A 45 7.74 3.89 -4.55
CA LEU A 45 6.44 4.16 -5.14
C LEU A 45 6.61 4.12 -6.66
N ASP A 46 5.87 3.24 -7.33
CA ASP A 46 5.91 3.00 -8.78
C ASP A 46 5.93 4.30 -9.61
N SER A 47 5.08 5.27 -9.26
CA SER A 47 4.95 6.54 -10.00
C SER A 47 6.18 7.45 -9.99
N ASP A 48 7.15 7.22 -9.10
CA ASP A 48 8.32 8.09 -8.99
C ASP A 48 9.46 7.68 -9.92
N ASP A 49 9.61 6.38 -10.20
CA ASP A 49 10.87 5.84 -10.77
C ASP A 49 10.67 4.68 -11.76
N LEU A 50 9.45 4.28 -12.13
CA LEU A 50 9.27 3.10 -12.98
C LEU A 50 9.35 3.41 -14.48
N LEU A 51 10.33 2.80 -15.15
CA LEU A 51 10.52 2.84 -16.60
C LEU A 51 10.08 1.53 -17.30
N ASP A 52 10.07 0.37 -16.61
CA ASP A 52 9.64 -0.91 -17.18
C ASP A 52 9.26 -2.00 -16.12
N LEU A 53 8.63 -3.09 -16.58
CA LEU A 53 8.18 -4.20 -15.71
C LEU A 53 9.29 -5.07 -15.13
N PRO A 54 10.37 -5.41 -15.87
CA PRO A 54 11.51 -6.11 -15.29
C PRO A 54 12.07 -5.39 -14.06
N GLY A 55 12.20 -4.06 -14.12
CA GLY A 55 12.62 -3.25 -12.97
C GLY A 55 11.69 -3.40 -11.76
N LEU A 56 10.37 -3.47 -12.00
CA LEU A 56 9.37 -3.66 -10.94
C LEU A 56 9.60 -4.97 -10.17
N VAL A 57 9.74 -6.08 -10.91
CA VAL A 57 9.94 -7.41 -10.33
C VAL A 57 11.25 -7.45 -9.53
N SER A 58 12.35 -6.98 -10.11
CA SER A 58 13.65 -6.93 -9.41
C SER A 58 13.62 -6.04 -8.17
N ASN A 59 12.91 -4.91 -8.21
CA ASN A 59 12.79 -4.02 -7.04
C ASN A 59 12.07 -4.69 -5.88
N ILE A 60 11.02 -5.49 -6.14
CA ILE A 60 10.34 -6.25 -5.09
C ILE A 60 11.23 -7.38 -4.57
N GLN A 61 11.81 -8.19 -5.46
CA GLN A 61 12.55 -9.40 -5.09
C GLN A 61 13.85 -9.10 -4.34
N GLU A 62 14.62 -8.14 -4.84
CA GLU A 62 16.00 -7.94 -4.40
C GLU A 62 16.12 -6.75 -3.44
N LYS A 63 15.23 -5.76 -3.58
CA LYS A 63 15.43 -4.44 -2.99
C LYS A 63 14.40 -4.02 -1.96
N THR A 64 13.36 -4.82 -1.72
CA THR A 64 12.24 -4.50 -0.83
C THR A 64 12.12 -5.50 0.31
N ASP A 65 11.81 -5.02 1.51
CA ASP A 65 11.46 -5.88 2.66
C ASP A 65 9.95 -6.11 2.78
N ILE A 66 9.14 -5.07 2.65
CA ILE A 66 7.69 -5.12 2.84
C ILE A 66 6.97 -4.54 1.62
N VAL A 67 6.09 -5.33 1.01
CA VAL A 67 5.11 -4.87 0.01
C VAL A 67 3.82 -4.52 0.73
N VAL A 68 3.42 -3.25 0.68
CA VAL A 68 2.13 -2.77 1.19
C VAL A 68 1.15 -2.73 0.03
N VAL A 69 0.12 -3.56 0.06
CA VAL A 69 -0.92 -3.59 -0.97
C VAL A 69 -2.07 -2.71 -0.53
N ILE A 70 -2.20 -1.55 -1.16
CA ILE A 70 -3.31 -0.64 -0.95
C ILE A 70 -4.51 -1.16 -1.74
N MET A 71 -5.48 -1.70 -1.02
CA MET A 71 -6.66 -2.35 -1.58
C MET A 71 -7.81 -1.36 -1.67
N THR A 72 -8.29 -1.16 -2.89
CA THR A 72 -9.52 -0.44 -3.27
C THR A 72 -10.41 -1.39 -4.07
N SER A 73 -11.58 -0.94 -4.51
CA SER A 73 -12.42 -1.70 -5.44
C SER A 73 -11.75 -2.00 -6.80
N GLN A 74 -10.71 -1.25 -7.17
CA GLN A 74 -10.04 -1.34 -8.48
C GLN A 74 -8.66 -2.01 -8.41
N THR A 75 -8.11 -2.30 -7.22
CA THR A 75 -6.73 -2.79 -7.07
C THR A 75 -6.44 -4.04 -7.90
N PHE A 76 -7.37 -5.00 -7.93
CA PHE A 76 -7.18 -6.26 -8.66
C PHE A 76 -7.49 -6.17 -10.16
N MET A 77 -8.01 -5.03 -10.63
CA MET A 77 -8.27 -4.78 -12.06
C MET A 77 -7.04 -4.25 -12.79
N ARG A 78 -5.96 -3.91 -12.08
CA ARG A 78 -4.69 -3.48 -12.69
C ARG A 78 -3.72 -4.66 -12.75
N PRO A 79 -3.31 -5.12 -13.95
CA PRO A 79 -2.35 -6.20 -14.13
C PRO A 79 -1.08 -6.01 -13.29
N TRP A 80 -0.57 -4.78 -13.21
CA TRP A 80 0.64 -4.48 -12.45
C TRP A 80 0.52 -4.83 -10.97
N CYS A 81 -0.61 -4.51 -10.32
CA CYS A 81 -0.84 -4.89 -8.93
C CYS A 81 -0.84 -6.41 -8.75
N LEU A 82 -1.44 -7.15 -9.69
CA LEU A 82 -1.42 -8.62 -9.67
C LEU A 82 0.00 -9.17 -9.81
N GLY A 83 0.80 -8.55 -10.68
CA GLY A 83 2.21 -8.90 -10.85
C GLY A 83 3.05 -8.64 -9.61
N GLU A 84 2.83 -7.52 -8.92
CA GLU A 84 3.48 -7.16 -7.66
C GLU A 84 3.13 -8.16 -6.55
N ILE A 85 1.85 -8.48 -6.38
CA ILE A 85 1.35 -9.46 -5.42
C ILE A 85 1.92 -10.86 -5.71
N ALA A 86 1.90 -11.29 -6.97
CA ALA A 86 2.45 -12.58 -7.37
C ALA A 86 3.97 -12.65 -7.18
N THR A 87 4.67 -11.53 -7.38
CA THR A 87 6.10 -11.43 -7.12
C THR A 87 6.40 -11.56 -5.64
N ALA A 88 5.67 -10.85 -4.78
CA ALA A 88 5.80 -10.98 -3.32
C ALA A 88 5.49 -12.41 -2.85
N HIS A 89 4.41 -13.03 -3.37
CA HIS A 89 4.03 -14.41 -3.05
C HIS A 89 5.13 -15.43 -3.42
N ARG A 90 5.81 -15.26 -4.56
CA ARG A 90 6.93 -16.13 -4.95
C ARG A 90 8.14 -16.01 -4.03
N ASN A 91 8.22 -14.93 -3.26
CA ASN A 91 9.33 -14.61 -2.36
C ASN A 91 8.89 -14.62 -0.90
N VAL A 92 7.88 -15.42 -0.56
CA VAL A 92 7.47 -15.64 0.84
C VAL A 92 8.67 -16.16 1.65
N GLY A 93 8.82 -15.63 2.86
CA GLY A 93 9.97 -15.86 3.74
C GLY A 93 11.11 -14.86 3.54
N VAL A 94 11.08 -14.09 2.45
CA VAL A 94 12.10 -13.13 2.07
C VAL A 94 11.51 -11.72 1.97
N VAL A 95 10.33 -11.60 1.38
CA VAL A 95 9.53 -10.37 1.27
C VAL A 95 8.23 -10.58 2.05
N LYS A 96 7.86 -9.61 2.88
CA LYS A 96 6.57 -9.61 3.57
C LYS A 96 5.54 -8.85 2.74
N LEU A 97 4.31 -9.34 2.71
CA LEU A 97 3.18 -8.62 2.13
C LEU A 97 2.20 -8.20 3.24
N VAL A 98 1.77 -6.94 3.22
CA VAL A 98 0.79 -6.39 4.15
C VAL A 98 -0.35 -5.74 3.36
N PRO A 99 -1.55 -6.34 3.35
CA PRO A 99 -2.74 -5.73 2.77
C PRO A 99 -3.27 -4.59 3.66
N VAL A 100 -3.59 -3.46 3.04
CA VAL A 100 -4.23 -2.29 3.68
C VAL A 100 -5.52 -1.99 2.92
N ALA A 101 -6.66 -2.22 3.55
CA ALA A 101 -7.99 -2.10 2.96
C ALA A 101 -8.62 -0.74 3.23
N THR A 102 -9.01 -0.03 2.16
CA THR A 102 -9.91 1.13 2.23
C THR A 102 -11.36 0.71 2.49
N ALA A 103 -12.24 1.68 2.72
CA ALA A 103 -13.67 1.41 2.90
C ALA A 103 -14.33 0.79 1.66
N ASP A 104 -13.86 1.12 0.46
CA ASP A 104 -14.37 0.57 -0.80
C ASP A 104 -13.64 -0.71 -1.26
N ALA A 105 -12.67 -1.21 -0.48
CA ALA A 105 -11.89 -2.39 -0.83
C ALA A 105 -12.79 -3.61 -1.09
N ARG A 106 -12.54 -4.29 -2.22
CA ARG A 106 -13.24 -5.53 -2.58
C ARG A 106 -12.26 -6.68 -2.64
N MET A 107 -12.51 -7.72 -1.87
CA MET A 107 -11.72 -8.95 -1.92
C MET A 107 -12.05 -9.72 -3.21
N PRO A 108 -11.06 -10.28 -3.92
CA PRO A 108 -11.35 -11.13 -5.07
C PRO A 108 -11.98 -12.42 -4.55
N ASN A 109 -13.11 -12.81 -5.15
CA ASN A 109 -13.76 -14.10 -4.90
C ASN A 109 -13.19 -15.18 -5.82
N GLU A 110 -13.56 -16.44 -5.59
CA GLU A 110 -13.03 -17.54 -6.41
C GLU A 110 -13.41 -17.44 -7.89
N ASP A 111 -14.59 -16.93 -8.24
CA ASP A 111 -15.00 -16.73 -9.63
C ASP A 111 -14.08 -15.72 -10.34
N PHE A 112 -13.84 -14.56 -9.71
CA PHE A 112 -12.89 -13.55 -10.20
C PHE A 112 -11.49 -14.15 -10.37
N ILE A 113 -11.04 -14.95 -9.39
CA ILE A 113 -9.72 -15.58 -9.44
C ILE A 113 -9.67 -16.61 -10.56
N ALA A 114 -10.66 -17.49 -10.70
CA ALA A 114 -10.69 -18.52 -11.73
C ALA A 114 -10.69 -17.90 -13.15
N ASP A 115 -11.43 -16.82 -13.34
CA ASP A 115 -11.60 -16.15 -14.63
C ASP A 115 -10.65 -14.95 -14.83
N LEU A 116 -9.58 -14.84 -14.04
CA LEU A 116 -8.67 -13.69 -14.02
C LEU A 116 -8.20 -13.27 -15.43
N ALA A 117 -7.89 -14.23 -16.29
CA ALA A 117 -7.43 -14.00 -17.66
C ALA A 117 -8.46 -13.27 -18.55
N GLN A 118 -9.74 -13.48 -18.25
CA GLN A 118 -10.87 -12.94 -19.00
C GLN A 118 -11.33 -11.61 -18.39
N VAL A 119 -11.28 -11.49 -17.05
CA VAL A 119 -11.82 -10.35 -16.31
C VAL A 119 -10.84 -9.18 -16.25
N VAL A 120 -9.52 -9.43 -16.24
CA VAL A 120 -8.52 -8.36 -16.07
C VAL A 120 -7.83 -8.04 -17.40
N PRO A 121 -8.12 -6.88 -18.02
CA PRO A 121 -7.54 -6.51 -19.31
C PRO A 121 -6.00 -6.44 -19.25
N GLY A 122 -5.34 -7.06 -20.22
CA GLY A 122 -3.88 -7.02 -20.34
C GLY A 122 -3.12 -7.94 -19.38
N VAL A 123 -3.79 -8.71 -18.53
CA VAL A 123 -3.11 -9.59 -17.54
C VAL A 123 -2.27 -10.69 -18.21
N MET A 124 -2.61 -11.12 -19.44
CA MET A 124 -1.79 -12.07 -20.21
C MET A 124 -0.41 -11.52 -20.57
N SER A 125 -0.27 -10.19 -20.70
CA SER A 125 1.02 -9.57 -21.04
C SER A 125 2.08 -9.80 -19.96
N LEU A 126 1.67 -10.10 -18.71
CA LEU A 126 2.59 -10.37 -17.61
C LEU A 126 3.35 -11.69 -17.78
N ALA A 127 2.82 -12.63 -18.56
CA ALA A 127 3.46 -13.92 -18.81
C ALA A 127 4.85 -13.76 -19.46
N GLN A 128 5.05 -12.73 -20.31
CA GLN A 128 6.35 -12.45 -20.94
C GLN A 128 7.44 -12.06 -19.93
N HIS A 129 7.05 -11.70 -18.70
CA HIS A 129 7.94 -11.39 -17.58
C HIS A 129 7.96 -12.51 -16.53
N GLY A 130 7.54 -13.72 -16.92
CA GLY A 130 7.51 -14.89 -16.06
C GLY A 130 6.36 -14.90 -15.07
N LEU A 131 5.40 -13.98 -15.15
CA LEU A 131 4.24 -13.89 -14.25
C LEU A 131 3.01 -14.52 -14.92
N ALA A 132 3.02 -15.85 -14.99
CA ALA A 132 1.90 -16.63 -15.53
C ALA A 132 0.64 -16.50 -14.66
N VAL A 133 -0.52 -16.67 -15.30
CA VAL A 133 -1.86 -16.48 -14.73
C VAL A 133 -2.10 -17.36 -13.53
N ASP A 134 -1.75 -18.63 -13.64
CA ASP A 134 -1.86 -19.63 -12.58
C ASP A 134 -1.09 -19.18 -11.31
N GLY A 135 0.06 -18.54 -11.50
CA GLY A 135 0.86 -17.94 -10.43
C GLY A 135 0.16 -16.78 -9.74
N MET A 136 -0.50 -15.91 -10.51
CA MET A 136 -1.29 -14.79 -9.98
C MET A 136 -2.54 -15.29 -9.25
N GLN A 137 -3.22 -16.29 -9.79
CA GLN A 137 -4.38 -16.92 -9.14
C GLN A 137 -4.01 -17.52 -7.79
N ARG A 138 -2.90 -18.27 -7.71
CA ARG A 138 -2.37 -18.78 -6.44
C ARG A 138 -2.05 -17.66 -5.47
N ALA A 139 -1.43 -16.58 -5.95
CA ALA A 139 -1.08 -15.43 -5.11
C ALA A 139 -2.31 -14.70 -4.56
N LEU A 140 -3.38 -14.55 -5.35
CA LEU A 140 -4.64 -13.97 -4.87
C LEU A 140 -5.31 -14.85 -3.81
N ARG A 141 -5.36 -16.18 -4.01
CA ARG A 141 -5.89 -17.09 -2.99
C ARG A 141 -5.11 -17.00 -1.68
N TRP A 142 -3.79 -16.92 -1.76
CA TRP A 142 -2.94 -16.68 -0.60
C TRP A 142 -3.24 -15.33 0.06
N LEU A 143 -3.35 -14.25 -0.72
CA LEU A 143 -3.67 -12.90 -0.24
C LEU A 143 -4.99 -12.84 0.54
N VAL A 144 -6.03 -13.56 0.09
CA VAL A 144 -7.34 -13.60 0.77
C VAL A 144 -7.21 -14.06 2.22
N GLY A 145 -6.32 -15.01 2.48
CA GLY A 145 -6.06 -15.57 3.81
C GLY A 145 -5.08 -14.76 4.68
N LEU A 146 -4.48 -13.68 4.16
CA LEU A 146 -3.55 -12.87 4.94
C LEU A 146 -4.27 -11.92 5.91
N PRO A 147 -3.66 -11.66 7.08
CA PRO A 147 -4.08 -10.58 7.95
C PRO A 147 -4.04 -9.25 7.21
N ARG A 148 -5.03 -8.38 7.44
CA ARG A 148 -5.15 -7.09 6.75
C ARG A 148 -5.40 -5.95 7.72
N LEU A 149 -4.88 -4.77 7.38
CA LEU A 149 -5.13 -3.53 8.10
C LEU A 149 -6.31 -2.81 7.45
N LYS A 150 -7.38 -2.56 8.19
CA LYS A 150 -8.55 -1.84 7.67
C LYS A 150 -8.48 -0.36 8.05
N LEU A 151 -8.54 0.51 7.06
CA LEU A 151 -8.57 1.96 7.29
C LEU A 151 -9.99 2.42 7.59
N GLN A 152 -10.13 3.22 8.65
CA GLN A 152 -11.36 3.96 8.94
C GLN A 152 -11.38 5.26 8.14
N GLU A 153 -12.57 5.67 7.71
CA GLU A 153 -12.80 7.00 7.17
C GLU A 153 -13.23 7.96 8.30
N PRO A 154 -12.90 9.27 8.20
CA PRO A 154 -12.15 9.90 7.12
C PRO A 154 -10.63 9.66 7.22
N ILE A 155 -9.95 9.73 6.08
CA ILE A 155 -8.48 9.73 6.04
C ILE A 155 -7.96 11.03 6.66
N THR A 156 -7.05 10.91 7.63
CA THR A 156 -6.41 12.05 8.32
C THR A 156 -4.92 11.77 8.54
N ASN A 157 -4.14 12.81 8.84
CA ASN A 157 -2.73 12.69 9.23
C ASN A 157 -2.54 11.77 10.45
N ALA A 158 -3.41 11.90 11.47
CA ALA A 158 -3.34 11.06 12.66
C ALA A 158 -3.62 9.57 12.37
N LEU A 159 -4.58 9.28 11.47
CA LEU A 159 -4.81 7.92 11.00
C LEU A 159 -3.58 7.34 10.28
N MET A 160 -2.93 8.15 9.45
CA MET A 160 -1.73 7.73 8.72
C MET A 160 -0.55 7.48 9.65
N ASP A 161 -0.39 8.26 10.72
CA ASP A 161 0.60 7.99 11.76
C ASP A 161 0.34 6.65 12.46
N CYS A 162 -0.92 6.36 12.80
CA CYS A 162 -1.32 5.06 13.35
C CYS A 162 -1.04 3.91 12.37
N LEU A 163 -1.37 4.08 11.09
CA LEU A 163 -1.08 3.10 10.05
C LEU A 163 0.44 2.85 9.94
N CYS A 164 1.26 3.89 9.91
CA CYS A 164 2.71 3.76 9.88
C CYS A 164 3.23 2.99 11.09
N ALA A 165 2.79 3.32 12.30
CA ALA A 165 3.18 2.59 13.51
C ALA A 165 2.87 1.09 13.41
N GLN A 166 1.70 0.73 12.86
CA GLN A 166 1.33 -0.66 12.62
C GLN A 166 2.18 -1.32 11.52
N LEU A 167 2.47 -0.64 10.42
CA LEU A 167 3.33 -1.15 9.34
C LEU A 167 4.77 -1.40 9.82
N PHE A 168 5.33 -0.52 10.66
CA PHE A 168 6.62 -0.75 11.31
C PHE A 168 6.57 -1.89 12.33
N GLY A 169 5.46 -2.05 13.06
CA GLY A 169 5.23 -3.18 13.96
C GLY A 169 5.10 -4.52 13.22
N ALA A 170 4.51 -4.49 12.02
CA ALA A 170 4.36 -5.65 11.15
C ALA A 170 5.71 -6.25 10.72
N ARG A 171 6.86 -5.60 10.95
CA ARG A 171 8.18 -6.24 10.81
C ARG A 171 8.30 -7.54 11.61
N LYS A 172 7.62 -7.64 12.77
CA LYS A 172 7.74 -8.82 13.67
C LYS A 172 6.69 -9.90 13.40
N ALA A 173 5.43 -9.51 13.23
CA ALA A 173 4.29 -10.33 12.79
C ALA A 173 3.06 -9.42 12.75
N LEU A 174 2.06 -9.77 11.96
CA LEU A 174 0.70 -9.23 12.17
C LEU A 174 -0.05 -10.29 12.97
N ALA A 175 -0.95 -9.86 13.87
CA ALA A 175 -1.90 -10.79 14.48
C ALA A 175 -2.78 -11.40 13.38
N ASP A 176 -3.22 -12.64 13.58
CA ASP A 176 -4.13 -13.29 12.63
C ASP A 176 -5.44 -12.50 12.51
N GLY A 177 -5.99 -12.42 11.29
CA GLY A 177 -7.27 -11.77 11.02
C GLY A 177 -7.19 -10.30 10.60
N GLU A 178 -8.30 -9.60 10.76
CA GLU A 178 -8.44 -8.20 10.34
C GLU A 178 -8.22 -7.27 11.53
N THR A 179 -7.30 -6.31 11.38
CA THR A 179 -7.02 -5.30 12.40
C THR A 179 -7.47 -3.94 11.89
N THR A 180 -8.36 -3.27 12.61
CA THR A 180 -8.79 -1.92 12.27
C THR A 180 -7.74 -0.91 12.72
N VAL A 181 -7.36 0.01 11.84
CA VAL A 181 -6.55 1.18 12.18
C VAL A 181 -7.50 2.29 12.58
N GLU A 182 -7.51 2.61 13.86
CA GLU A 182 -8.39 3.63 14.43
C GLU A 182 -7.65 4.93 14.66
N GLN A 183 -8.36 6.04 14.55
CA GLN A 183 -7.82 7.34 14.96
C GLN A 183 -7.71 7.42 16.49
N PRO A 184 -6.70 8.10 17.03
CA PRO A 184 -6.63 8.37 18.47
C PRO A 184 -7.89 9.14 18.91
N THR A 185 -8.60 8.64 19.92
CA THR A 185 -9.88 9.17 20.43
C THR A 185 -9.80 10.54 21.11
N GLY A 186 -8.71 11.29 20.90
CA GLY A 186 -8.43 12.56 21.56
C GLY A 186 -7.96 13.67 20.61
N SER A 187 -8.19 13.55 19.30
CA SER A 187 -7.94 14.65 18.36
C SER A 187 -8.89 15.81 18.68
N THR A 188 -8.41 16.75 19.49
CA THR A 188 -9.08 18.00 19.81
C THR A 188 -9.22 18.80 18.52
N ARG A 189 -10.47 19.03 18.08
CA ARG A 189 -10.77 20.09 17.12
C ARG A 189 -10.22 21.40 17.67
N THR A 190 -9.07 21.83 17.17
CA THR A 190 -8.51 23.15 17.48
C THR A 190 -9.52 24.20 17.03
N SER A 191 -9.96 25.03 17.97
CA SER A 191 -10.86 26.15 17.68
C SER A 191 -10.17 27.14 16.74
N TRP A 192 -10.51 27.07 15.46
CA TRP A 192 -9.94 27.87 14.36
C TRP A 192 -10.21 29.38 14.48
N ARG A 193 -11.12 29.81 15.36
CA ARG A 193 -11.54 31.22 15.49
C ARG A 193 -10.50 32.17 16.11
N ALA A 194 -9.39 31.67 16.66
CA ALA A 194 -8.45 32.50 17.40
C ALA A 194 -7.08 32.74 16.71
N ALA A 195 -6.81 32.13 15.55
CA ALA A 195 -5.43 31.98 15.06
C ALA A 195 -5.03 32.84 13.83
N GLY A 196 -5.89 33.72 13.31
CA GLY A 196 -5.53 34.54 12.13
C GLY A 196 -5.23 33.68 10.90
N ILE A 197 -6.11 32.73 10.59
CA ILE A 197 -5.93 31.75 9.52
C ILE A 197 -5.89 32.45 8.14
N GLU A 198 -4.79 32.26 7.41
CA GLU A 198 -4.62 32.78 6.05
C GLU A 198 -5.12 31.81 4.97
N ASP A 199 -5.04 30.49 5.24
CA ASP A 199 -5.36 29.45 4.26
C ASP A 199 -6.44 28.46 4.75
N VAL A 200 -7.36 28.09 3.86
CA VAL A 200 -8.42 27.10 4.12
C VAL A 200 -8.35 25.99 3.09
N ILE A 201 -8.13 24.76 3.55
CA ILE A 201 -8.16 23.55 2.71
C ILE A 201 -9.54 22.90 2.86
N VAL A 202 -10.28 22.77 1.77
CA VAL A 202 -11.56 22.04 1.74
C VAL A 202 -11.36 20.77 0.93
N ALA A 203 -11.56 19.63 1.59
CA ALA A 203 -11.49 18.31 0.98
C ALA A 203 -12.74 17.51 1.35
N SER A 204 -13.20 16.65 0.43
CA SER A 204 -14.29 15.73 0.74
C SER A 204 -13.80 14.62 1.66
N SER A 205 -14.49 14.45 2.79
CA SER A 205 -14.21 13.37 3.74
C SER A 205 -14.71 12.00 3.27
N THR A 206 -15.55 11.96 2.22
CA THR A 206 -16.14 10.72 1.68
C THR A 206 -15.33 10.14 0.52
N SER A 207 -14.21 10.76 0.16
CA SER A 207 -13.30 10.28 -0.88
C SER A 207 -11.91 10.19 -0.26
N ALA A 208 -11.38 8.97 -0.16
CA ALA A 208 -10.04 8.73 0.37
C ALA A 208 -8.97 9.53 -0.39
N GLU A 209 -9.12 9.66 -1.71
CA GLU A 209 -8.20 10.47 -2.54
C GLU A 209 -8.32 11.96 -2.22
N ALA A 210 -9.54 12.53 -2.16
CA ALA A 210 -9.72 13.94 -1.84
C ALA A 210 -9.21 14.27 -0.42
N ALA A 211 -9.54 13.43 0.55
CA ALA A 211 -9.04 13.55 1.92
C ALA A 211 -7.51 13.46 1.98
N SER A 212 -6.90 12.56 1.20
CA SER A 212 -5.45 12.42 1.12
C SER A 212 -4.77 13.66 0.54
N VAL A 213 -5.35 14.26 -0.51
CA VAL A 213 -4.87 15.55 -1.05
C VAL A 213 -4.94 16.64 0.02
N GLY A 214 -6.04 16.72 0.77
CA GLY A 214 -6.18 17.67 1.87
C GLY A 214 -5.07 17.53 2.90
N CYS A 215 -4.77 16.31 3.34
CA CYS A 215 -3.67 16.04 4.28
C CYS A 215 -2.29 16.33 3.71
N ILE A 216 -2.05 16.05 2.42
CA ILE A 216 -0.79 16.41 1.75
C ILE A 216 -0.62 17.93 1.74
N LEU A 217 -1.65 18.69 1.35
CA LEU A 217 -1.61 20.14 1.34
C LEU A 217 -1.41 20.71 2.75
N GLU A 218 -2.08 20.16 3.75
CA GLU A 218 -1.89 20.54 5.15
C GLU A 218 -0.42 20.38 5.56
N LYS A 219 0.21 19.24 5.22
CA LYS A 219 1.63 19.00 5.50
C LYS A 219 2.59 19.93 4.75
N LEU A 220 2.24 20.37 3.54
CA LEU A 220 3.11 21.21 2.72
C LEU A 220 2.97 22.70 3.03
N LEU A 221 1.80 23.13 3.50
CA LEU A 221 1.48 24.53 3.76
C LEU A 221 1.64 24.92 5.24
N VAL A 222 1.56 23.95 6.16
CA VAL A 222 1.81 24.18 7.59
C VAL A 222 3.27 23.79 7.91
N PRO A 223 4.17 24.77 8.09
CA PRO A 223 5.60 24.52 8.34
C PRO A 223 5.90 23.85 9.68
#